data_AF-A0A1G3V5F0-F1
#
_entry.id   AF-A0A1G3V5F0-F1
#
_cell.length_a   1.000
_cell.length_b   1.000
_cell.length_c   1.000
_cell.angle_alpha   90.00
_cell.angle_beta   90.00
_cell.angle_gamma   90.00
#
_symmetry.space_group_name_H-M   'P 1'
#
loop_
_entity.id
_entity.type
_entity.pdbx_description
1 polymer ?
#
loop_
_entity_poly.entity_id
_entity_poly.type
_entity_poly.pdbx_seq_one_letter_code
_entity_poly.pdbx_strand_id
1 'polypeptide(L)'
;MLESALNKLAERILSLDEASLTSLWGKYKNRMEHFEPSKDWEKAVIIFFIINAVRAKNHIFNEQLLRQSEVGPEKKPQKGKPDLRLVK
;
A
#
# COMPACT_ATOMS: atom_id res chain seq x y z
N MET A 1 -7.83 -25.87 -6.30
CA MET A 1 -8.45 -25.78 -4.95
C MET A 1 -7.67 -24.86 -4.01
N LEU A 2 -6.34 -25.01 -3.90
CA LEU A 2 -5.51 -24.14 -3.05
C LEU A 2 -5.50 -22.68 -3.55
N GLU A 3 -5.32 -22.48 -4.84
CA GLU A 3 -5.29 -21.15 -5.47
C GLU A 3 -6.59 -20.38 -5.24
N SER A 4 -7.75 -21.02 -5.40
CA SER A 4 -9.04 -20.37 -5.15
C SER A 4 -9.27 -20.03 -3.68
N ALA A 5 -8.68 -20.79 -2.74
CA ALA A 5 -8.69 -20.44 -1.32
C ALA A 5 -7.78 -19.24 -1.02
N LEU A 6 -6.58 -19.21 -1.60
CA LEU A 6 -5.66 -18.08 -1.49
C LEU A 6 -6.26 -16.81 -2.09
N ASN A 7 -6.94 -16.92 -3.23
CA ASN A 7 -7.61 -15.78 -3.86
C ASN A 7 -8.72 -15.21 -2.95
N LYS A 8 -9.54 -16.08 -2.35
CA LYS A 8 -10.57 -15.66 -1.37
C LYS A 8 -9.96 -14.98 -0.14
N LEU A 9 -8.79 -15.43 0.32
CA LEU A 9 -8.06 -14.78 1.42
C LEU A 9 -7.53 -13.41 1.00
N ALA A 10 -6.96 -13.30 -0.19
CA ALA A 10 -6.47 -12.03 -0.74
C ALA A 10 -7.60 -11.00 -0.84
N GLU A 11 -8.75 -11.35 -1.40
CA GLU A 11 -9.93 -10.49 -1.46
C GLU A 11 -10.38 -10.02 -0.07
N ARG A 12 -10.42 -10.93 0.91
CA ARG A 12 -10.75 -10.56 2.29
C ARG A 12 -9.73 -9.59 2.88
N ILE A 13 -8.44 -9.84 2.67
CA ILE A 13 -7.36 -8.97 3.16
C ILE A 13 -7.43 -7.59 2.50
N LEU A 14 -7.73 -7.52 1.21
CA LEU A 14 -7.88 -6.25 0.48
C LEU A 14 -9.05 -5.39 0.99
N SER A 15 -10.07 -6.02 1.58
CA SER A 15 -11.21 -5.32 2.18
C SER A 15 -10.92 -4.70 3.56
N LEU A 16 -9.78 -5.05 4.18
CA LEU A 16 -9.37 -4.51 5.47
C LEU A 16 -8.65 -3.17 5.31
N ASP A 17 -8.83 -2.28 6.28
CA ASP A 17 -8.12 -1.01 6.28
C ASP A 17 -6.67 -1.15 6.77
N GLU A 18 -5.76 -0.44 6.09
CA GLU A 18 -4.32 -0.51 6.39
C GLU A 18 -3.97 0.00 7.79
N ALA A 19 -4.69 1.02 8.29
CA ALA A 19 -4.42 1.62 9.59
C ALA A 19 -4.66 0.60 10.72
N SER A 20 -5.78 -0.12 10.67
CA SER A 20 -6.10 -1.20 11.60
C SER A 20 -5.09 -2.34 11.52
N LEU A 21 -4.70 -2.77 10.32
CA LEU A 21 -3.67 -3.80 10.15
C LEU A 21 -2.32 -3.37 10.72
N THR A 22 -1.94 -2.11 10.51
CA THR A 22 -0.68 -1.55 11.02
C THR A 22 -0.67 -1.46 12.55
N SER A 23 -1.82 -1.19 13.18
CA SER A 23 -1.92 -1.18 14.65
C SER A 23 -1.57 -2.54 15.28
N LEU A 24 -1.81 -3.64 14.57
CA LEU A 24 -1.52 -5.01 15.02
C LEU A 24 -0.07 -5.42 14.76
N TRP A 25 0.69 -4.65 13.96
CA TRP A 25 2.04 -5.01 13.53
C TRP A 25 2.98 -5.24 14.72
N GLY A 26 2.98 -4.33 15.70
CA GLY A 26 3.85 -4.44 16.87
C GLY A 26 3.58 -5.68 17.71
N LYS A 27 2.30 -6.03 17.89
CA LYS A 27 1.86 -7.24 18.60
C LYS A 27 2.39 -8.50 17.92
N TYR A 28 2.17 -8.64 16.62
CA TYR A 28 2.57 -9.84 15.90
C TYR A 28 4.08 -9.92 15.65
N LYS A 29 4.77 -8.80 15.52
CA LYS A 29 6.24 -8.75 15.49
C LYS A 29 6.82 -9.32 16.79
N ASN A 30 6.38 -8.79 17.94
CA ASN A 30 6.87 -9.25 19.24
C ASN A 30 6.55 -10.73 19.46
N ARG A 31 5.34 -11.18 19.08
CA ARG A 31 4.97 -12.60 19.19
C ARG A 31 5.84 -13.51 18.31
N MET A 32 6.17 -13.08 17.09
CA MET A 32 7.01 -13.81 16.14
C MET A 32 8.45 -13.97 16.65
N GLU A 33 9.01 -12.92 17.26
CA GLU A 33 10.38 -12.90 17.81
C GLU A 33 10.61 -13.94 18.92
N HIS A 34 9.55 -14.34 19.64
CA HIS A 34 9.61 -15.35 20.68
C HIS A 34 9.15 -16.71 20.15
N PHE A 35 10.11 -17.48 19.61
CA PHE A 35 9.85 -18.81 19.04
C PHE A 35 9.23 -19.75 20.07
N GLU A 36 8.18 -20.44 19.63
CA GLU A 36 7.53 -21.52 20.35
C GLU A 36 7.01 -22.53 19.31
N PRO A 37 7.21 -23.84 19.49
CA PRO A 37 6.71 -24.85 18.55
C PRO A 37 5.20 -25.07 18.74
N SER A 38 4.41 -24.03 18.48
CA SER A 38 2.96 -24.05 18.60
C SER A 38 2.26 -23.44 17.40
N LYS A 39 1.04 -23.93 17.14
CA LYS A 39 0.18 -23.42 16.05
C LYS A 39 -0.08 -21.93 16.18
N ASP A 40 -0.09 -21.39 17.41
CA ASP A 40 -0.35 -19.98 17.62
C ASP A 40 0.87 -19.12 17.28
N TRP A 41 2.09 -19.62 17.46
CA TRP A 41 3.28 -18.97 16.93
C TRP A 41 3.27 -18.99 15.38
N GLU A 42 2.98 -20.13 14.76
CA GLU A 42 2.87 -20.24 13.29
C GLU A 42 1.84 -19.24 12.73
N LYS A 43 0.65 -19.15 13.35
CA LYS A 43 -0.36 -18.15 12.98
C LYS A 43 0.16 -16.73 13.14
N ALA A 44 0.85 -16.42 14.23
CA ALA A 44 1.39 -15.08 14.47
C ALA A 44 2.40 -14.67 13.38
N VAL A 45 3.25 -15.61 12.95
CA VAL A 45 4.19 -15.41 11.84
C VAL A 45 3.42 -15.12 10.54
N ILE A 46 2.43 -15.95 10.19
CA ILE A 46 1.63 -15.75 8.97
C ILE A 46 0.91 -14.40 8.99
N ILE A 47 0.28 -14.03 10.11
CA ILE A 47 -0.42 -12.74 10.26
C ILE A 47 0.57 -11.58 10.12
N PHE A 48 1.75 -11.67 10.74
CA PHE A 48 2.79 -10.65 10.58
C PHE A 48 3.16 -10.46 9.10
N PHE A 49 3.38 -11.54 8.35
CA PHE A 49 3.70 -11.45 6.92
C PHE A 49 2.53 -10.93 6.07
N ILE A 50 1.28 -11.23 6.41
CA ILE A 50 0.11 -10.63 5.76
C ILE A 50 0.11 -9.10 5.94
N ILE A 51 0.35 -8.61 7.16
CA ILE A 51 0.40 -7.16 7.43
C ILE A 51 1.52 -6.51 6.61
N ASN A 52 2.71 -7.12 6.55
CA ASN A 52 3.82 -6.59 5.77
C ASN A 52 3.54 -6.63 4.26
N ALA A 53 2.85 -7.66 3.76
CA ALA A 53 2.44 -7.75 2.36
C ALA A 53 1.50 -6.60 1.97
N VAL A 54 0.51 -6.27 2.83
CA VAL A 54 -0.40 -5.13 2.60
C VAL A 54 0.37 -3.80 2.56
N ARG A 55 1.26 -3.56 3.55
CA ARG A 55 2.09 -2.35 3.60
C ARG A 55 2.99 -2.22 2.38
N ALA A 56 3.66 -3.29 1.98
CA ALA A 56 4.51 -3.32 0.78
C ALA A 56 3.69 -3.04 -0.49
N LYS A 57 2.52 -3.69 -0.64
CA LYS A 57 1.61 -3.46 -1.76
C LYS A 57 1.16 -2.00 -1.83
N ASN A 58 0.81 -1.39 -0.71
CA ASN A 58 0.38 0.00 -0.66
C ASN A 58 1.53 0.96 -0.98
N HIS A 59 2.73 0.70 -0.47
CA HIS A 59 3.92 1.48 -0.82
C HIS A 59 4.18 1.45 -2.33
N ILE A 60 4.22 0.25 -2.94
CA ILE A 60 4.40 0.08 -4.39
C ILE A 60 3.28 0.81 -5.16
N PHE A 61 2.02 0.64 -4.76
CA PHE A 61 0.89 1.28 -5.43
C PHE A 61 1.01 2.81 -5.41
N ASN A 62 1.33 3.38 -4.25
CA ASN A 62 1.49 4.84 -4.09
C ASN A 62 2.65 5.37 -4.92
N GLU A 63 3.79 4.66 -4.96
CA GLU A 63 4.92 5.02 -5.81
C GLU A 63 4.57 5.01 -7.30
N GLN A 64 3.84 3.98 -7.77
CA GLN A 64 3.41 3.89 -9.16
C GLN A 64 2.44 5.03 -9.51
N LEU A 65 1.52 5.37 -8.61
CA LEU A 65 0.57 6.47 -8.81
C LEU A 65 1.28 7.84 -8.88
N LEU A 66 2.28 8.07 -8.02
CA LEU A 66 3.11 9.28 -8.04
C LEU A 66 3.87 9.39 -9.37
N ARG A 67 4.52 8.32 -9.82
CA ARG A 67 5.24 8.29 -11.10
C ARG A 67 4.31 8.60 -12.29
N GLN A 68 3.09 8.06 -12.30
CA GLN A 68 2.12 8.38 -13.35
C GLN A 68 1.67 9.85 -13.31
N SER A 69 1.58 10.43 -12.11
CA SER A 69 1.21 11.83 -11.92
C SER A 69 2.32 12.80 -12.36
N GLU A 70 3.59 12.42 -12.15
CA GLU A 70 4.77 13.18 -12.61
C GLU A 70 4.94 13.12 -14.14
N VAL A 71 4.44 12.07 -14.79
CA VAL A 71 4.44 11.89 -16.25
C VAL A 71 3.14 12.44 -16.89
N GLY A 72 2.33 13.19 -16.14
CA GLY A 72 1.21 13.97 -16.69
C GLY A 72 1.69 14.89 -17.81
N PRO A 73 0.86 15.12 -18.86
CA PRO A 73 1.31 15.61 -20.16
C PRO A 73 2.12 16.90 -19.97
N GLU A 74 3.27 16.98 -20.65
CA GLU A 74 4.00 18.23 -20.85
C GLU A 74 2.98 19.35 -21.01
N LYS A 75 3.02 20.35 -20.10
CA LYS A 75 2.30 21.60 -20.30
C LYS A 75 2.74 22.13 -21.67
N LYS A 76 1.96 21.86 -22.72
CA LYS A 76 2.13 22.53 -24.00
C LYS A 76 2.18 24.02 -23.67
N PRO A 77 3.23 24.75 -24.06
CA PRO A 77 3.31 26.17 -23.78
C PRO A 77 2.06 26.80 -24.40
N GLN A 78 1.20 27.39 -23.56
CA GLN A 78 0.03 28.13 -24.02
C GLN A 78 0.54 29.34 -24.82
N LYS A 79 0.64 29.18 -26.13
CA LYS A 79 0.76 30.30 -27.06
C LYS A 79 -0.50 31.15 -26.91
N GLY A 80 -0.29 32.40 -26.50
CA GLY A 80 -1.24 33.49 -26.72
C GLY A 80 -2.00 33.95 -25.48
N LYS A 81 -1.38 34.81 -24.67
CA LYS A 81 -2.11 35.93 -24.05
C LYS A 81 -1.46 37.22 -24.53
N PRO A 82 -2.19 38.15 -25.16
CA PRO A 82 -1.63 39.43 -25.57
C PRO A 82 -1.32 40.28 -24.33
N ASP A 83 -0.19 40.97 -24.42
CA ASP A 83 0.40 41.81 -23.39
C ASP A 83 -0.45 43.08 -23.20
N LEU A 84 -1.27 43.14 -22.15
CA LEU A 84 -2.02 44.33 -21.80
C LEU A 84 -1.09 45.30 -21.07
N ARG A 85 -0.63 46.33 -21.78
CA ARG A 85 0.18 47.41 -21.23
C ARG A 85 -0.68 48.35 -20.40
N LEU A 86 -0.25 48.65 -19.18
CA LEU A 86 -0.85 49.68 -18.34
C LEU A 86 -0.57 51.06 -18.95
N VAL A 87 -1.62 51.80 -19.31
CA VAL A 87 -1.51 53.21 -19.70
C VAL A 87 -1.59 54.06 -18.45
N LYS A 88 -0.63 54.98 -18.31
CA LYS A 88 -0.44 55.88 -17.18
C LYS A 88 -1.42 57.04 -17.18
#